data_AF-X1BN80-F1
#
_entry.id   AF-X1BN80-F1
#
_cell.length_a   1.000
_cell.length_b   1.000
_cell.length_c   1.000
_cell.angle_alpha   90.00
_cell.angle_beta   90.00
_cell.angle_gamma   90.00
#
_symmetry.space_group_name_H-M   'P 1'
#
loop_
_entity.id
_entity.type
_entity.pdbx_description
1 polymer ?
#
loop_
_entity_poly.entity_id
_entity_poly.type
_entity_poly.pdbx_seq_one_letter_code
_entity_poly.pdbx_strand_id
1 'polypeptide(L)'
;GTLGRRIQKGITEIQLIEDRKTVMYSIQAKIHSITGFTGHCDRKELENYVAKVSPKPERFIILHGEESKTTKFASYVYRATKRESLAPKNGSTIRLR
;
A
#
# COMPACT_ATOMS: atom_id res chain seq x y z
N GLY A 1 5.09 5.17 8.63
CA GLY A 1 6.16 6.18 8.83
C GLY A 1 7.44 5.51 9.25
N THR A 2 8.03 4.69 8.38
CA THR A 2 9.30 4.02 8.68
C THR A 2 10.47 4.95 8.39
N LEU A 3 11.63 4.67 9.02
CA LEU A 3 12.88 5.39 8.72
C LEU A 3 13.23 5.29 7.22
N GLY A 4 13.15 4.10 6.65
CA GLY A 4 13.41 3.89 5.22
C GLY A 4 12.52 4.73 4.30
N ARG A 5 11.22 4.89 4.62
CA ARG A 5 10.33 5.77 3.84
C ARG A 5 10.71 7.25 3.98
N ARG A 6 11.22 7.68 5.14
CA ARG A 6 11.71 9.04 5.32
C ARG A 6 12.99 9.28 4.53
N ILE A 7 13.95 8.36 4.59
CA ILE A 7 15.19 8.39 3.81
C ILE A 7 14.88 8.43 2.32
N GLN A 8 13.98 7.57 1.85
CA GLN A 8 13.51 7.58 0.46
C GLN A 8 12.88 8.92 0.03
N LYS A 9 12.24 9.65 0.95
CA LYS A 9 11.67 10.98 0.70
C LYS A 9 12.72 12.09 0.69
N GLY A 10 14.00 11.80 0.94
CA GLY A 10 15.09 12.74 0.83
C GLY A 10 15.48 13.45 2.12
N ILE A 11 15.15 12.89 3.30
CA ILE A 11 15.78 13.42 4.53
C ILE A 11 17.29 13.20 4.45
N THR A 12 18.06 14.22 4.82
CA THR A 12 19.53 14.19 4.81
C THR A 12 20.11 13.96 6.20
N GLU A 13 19.28 14.01 7.24
CA GLU A 13 19.68 13.80 8.62
C GLU A 13 18.69 12.88 9.35
N ILE A 14 19.22 11.99 10.18
CA ILE A 14 18.43 11.06 11.00
C ILE A 14 18.87 11.15 12.46
N GLN A 15 17.92 10.96 13.35
CA GLN A 15 18.15 10.91 14.78
C GLN A 15 18.01 9.46 15.25
N LEU A 16 19.03 8.94 15.93
CA LEU A 16 19.05 7.59 16.49
C LEU A 16 19.37 7.65 17.98
N ILE A 17 18.93 6.63 18.72
CA ILE A 17 19.23 6.48 20.15
C ILE A 17 20.35 5.47 20.29
N GLU A 18 21.47 5.89 20.86
CA GLU A 18 22.64 5.05 21.16
C GLU A 18 23.05 5.31 22.62
N ASP A 19 23.28 4.26 23.39
CA ASP A 19 23.68 4.35 24.80
C ASP A 19 22.82 5.32 25.65
N ARG A 20 21.50 5.31 25.44
CA ARG A 20 20.51 6.22 26.06
C ARG A 20 20.71 7.70 25.74
N LYS A 21 21.56 8.03 24.76
CA LYS A 21 21.76 9.37 24.22
C LYS A 21 21.19 9.47 22.82
N THR A 22 20.74 10.65 22.48
CA THR A 22 20.18 10.96 21.17
C THR A 22 21.28 11.54 20.28
N VAL A 23 21.60 10.86 19.19
CA VAL A 23 22.67 11.22 18.26
C VAL A 23 22.09 11.57 16.89
N MET A 24 22.64 12.60 16.26
CA MET A 24 22.28 13.04 14.91
C MET A 24 23.30 12.52 13.90
N TYR A 25 22.81 11.91 12.83
CA TYR A 25 23.63 11.37 11.74
C TYR A 25 23.27 12.04 10.42
N SER A 26 24.29 12.44 9.66
CA SER A 26 24.14 12.98 8.30
C SER A 26 24.28 11.87 7.26
N ILE A 27 23.34 11.82 6.31
CA ILE A 27 23.33 10.88 5.20
C ILE A 27 24.10 11.48 4.03
N GLN A 28 25.33 11.01 3.83
CA GLN A 28 26.19 11.41 2.71
C GLN A 28 26.14 10.40 1.55
N ALA A 29 25.55 9.22 1.77
CA ALA A 29 25.41 8.19 0.77
C ALA A 29 24.33 8.55 -0.27
N LYS A 30 24.53 8.15 -1.53
CA LYS A 30 23.51 8.25 -2.57
C LYS A 30 22.34 7.31 -2.27
N ILE A 31 21.12 7.82 -2.37
CA ILE A 31 19.90 7.05 -2.15
C ILE A 31 19.24 6.75 -3.50
N HIS A 32 19.07 5.46 -3.79
CA HIS A 32 18.37 4.98 -4.98
C HIS A 32 17.17 4.13 -4.59
N SER A 33 16.09 4.20 -5.39
CA SER A 33 14.93 3.33 -5.26
C SER A 33 14.77 2.53 -6.54
N ILE A 34 14.92 1.21 -6.44
CA ILE A 34 14.67 0.29 -7.54
C ILE A 34 13.27 -0.29 -7.36
N THR A 35 12.38 -0.05 -8.31
CA THR A 35 11.01 -0.58 -8.30
C THR A 35 10.92 -1.84 -9.16
N GLY A 36 10.04 -2.78 -8.79
CA GLY A 36 9.80 -4.02 -9.55
C GLY A 36 10.22 -5.33 -8.87
N PHE A 37 10.82 -5.27 -7.67
CA PHE A 37 11.27 -6.46 -6.92
C PHE A 37 10.53 -6.67 -5.59
N THR A 38 9.34 -6.09 -5.44
CA THR A 38 8.62 -6.05 -4.14
C THR A 38 7.81 -7.32 -3.85
N GLY A 39 7.66 -8.23 -4.80
CA GLY A 39 6.77 -9.40 -4.69
C GLY A 39 5.28 -9.06 -4.64
N HIS A 40 4.91 -7.77 -4.69
CA HIS A 40 3.54 -7.31 -4.75
C HIS A 40 3.14 -7.01 -6.19
N CYS A 41 1.91 -7.39 -6.53
CA CYS A 41 1.33 -7.01 -7.81
C CYS A 41 1.27 -5.49 -7.95
N ASP A 42 1.68 -5.00 -9.11
CA ASP A 42 1.51 -3.62 -9.49
C ASP A 42 0.02 -3.30 -9.76
N ARG A 43 -0.24 -2.04 -10.12
CA ARG A 43 -1.61 -1.60 -10.37
C ARG A 43 -2.26 -2.38 -11.52
N LYS A 44 -1.55 -2.60 -12.62
CA LYS A 44 -2.07 -3.22 -13.84
C LYS A 44 -2.32 -4.71 -13.62
N GLU A 45 -1.45 -5.37 -12.86
CA GLU A 45 -1.58 -6.76 -12.45
C GLU A 45 -2.82 -6.97 -11.58
N LEU A 46 -3.10 -6.09 -10.62
CA LEU A 46 -4.32 -6.14 -9.81
C LEU A 46 -5.59 -5.93 -10.66
N GLU A 47 -5.56 -4.99 -11.60
CA GLU A 47 -6.68 -4.77 -12.54
C GLU A 47 -6.93 -6.00 -13.42
N ASN A 48 -5.86 -6.61 -13.93
CA ASN A 48 -5.92 -7.85 -14.71
C ASN A 48 -6.45 -9.01 -13.88
N TYR A 49 -6.03 -9.14 -12.62
CA TYR A 49 -6.54 -10.17 -11.71
C TYR A 49 -8.05 -10.02 -11.52
N VAL A 50 -8.52 -8.80 -11.23
CA VAL A 50 -9.95 -8.50 -11.12
C VAL A 50 -10.68 -8.83 -12.42
N ALA A 51 -10.09 -8.55 -13.59
CA ALA A 51 -10.72 -8.85 -14.88
C ALA A 51 -10.87 -10.38 -15.10
N LYS A 52 -9.82 -11.15 -14.81
CA LYS A 52 -9.70 -12.58 -15.16
C LYS A 52 -10.23 -13.56 -14.12
N VAL A 53 -10.37 -13.17 -12.86
CA VAL A 53 -10.81 -14.08 -11.79
C VAL A 53 -12.17 -14.71 -12.12
N SER A 54 -12.24 -16.04 -11.97
CA SER A 54 -13.40 -16.87 -12.28
C SER A 54 -13.60 -17.94 -11.19
N PRO A 55 -14.84 -18.23 -10.75
CA PRO A 55 -16.07 -17.51 -11.08
C PRO A 55 -16.00 -16.05 -10.62
N LYS A 56 -16.73 -15.16 -11.30
CA LYS A 56 -16.66 -13.73 -10.98
C LYS A 56 -17.24 -13.50 -9.59
N PRO A 57 -16.46 -12.97 -8.63
CA PRO A 57 -16.93 -12.73 -7.26
C PRO A 57 -18.12 -11.76 -7.26
N GLU A 58 -19.09 -11.96 -6.38
CA GLU A 58 -20.22 -11.03 -6.20
C GLU A 58 -19.81 -9.74 -5.49
N ARG A 59 -18.79 -9.84 -4.63
CA ARG A 59 -18.27 -8.76 -3.80
C ARG A 59 -16.74 -8.79 -3.79
N PHE A 60 -16.13 -7.61 -3.89
CA PHE A 60 -14.70 -7.38 -3.72
C PHE A 60 -14.44 -6.62 -2.42
N ILE A 61 -13.53 -7.12 -1.59
CA ILE A 61 -13.11 -6.45 -0.36
C ILE A 61 -11.62 -6.13 -0.49
N ILE A 62 -11.30 -4.85 -0.58
CA ILE A 62 -9.95 -4.35 -0.84
C ILE A 62 -9.33 -3.90 0.47
N LEU A 63 -8.23 -4.54 0.82
CA LEU A 63 -7.51 -4.37 2.08
C LEU A 63 -6.03 -4.11 1.79
N HIS A 64 -5.21 -4.10 2.85
CA HIS A 64 -3.75 -4.09 2.80
C HIS A 64 -3.15 -3.07 1.82
N GLY A 65 -3.49 -1.80 2.03
CA GLY A 65 -2.89 -0.68 1.33
C GLY A 65 -3.11 0.61 2.09
N GLU A 66 -2.46 1.69 1.66
CA GLU A 66 -2.77 3.02 2.17
C GLU A 66 -4.24 3.35 1.92
N GLU A 67 -4.93 3.99 2.87
CA GLU A 67 -6.38 4.24 2.81
C GLU A 67 -6.84 4.88 1.50
N SER A 68 -6.07 5.84 0.98
CA SER A 68 -6.38 6.50 -0.29
C SER A 68 -6.24 5.55 -1.49
N LYS A 69 -5.30 4.61 -1.45
CA LYS A 69 -5.08 3.63 -2.52
C LYS A 69 -6.15 2.55 -2.52
N THR A 70 -6.51 2.02 -1.36
CA THR A 70 -7.57 1.00 -1.24
C THR A 70 -8.91 1.58 -1.66
N THR A 71 -9.25 2.79 -1.21
CA THR A 71 -10.49 3.48 -1.61
C THR A 71 -10.54 3.74 -3.11
N LYS A 72 -9.46 4.27 -3.70
CA LYS A 72 -9.38 4.51 -5.16
C LYS A 72 -9.47 3.23 -5.97
N PHE A 73 -8.86 2.14 -5.50
CA PHE A 73 -8.95 0.86 -6.17
C PHE A 73 -10.36 0.28 -6.06
N ALA A 74 -11.04 0.41 -4.92
CA ALA A 74 -12.43 -0.02 -4.78
C ALA A 74 -13.37 0.71 -5.73
N SER A 75 -13.22 2.02 -5.87
CA SER A 75 -13.98 2.80 -6.85
C SER A 75 -13.70 2.34 -8.29
N TYR A 76 -12.45 1.98 -8.60
CA TYR A 76 -12.12 1.41 -9.91
C TYR A 76 -12.79 0.06 -10.14
N VAL A 77 -12.68 -0.88 -9.18
CA VAL A 77 -13.23 -2.23 -9.30
C VAL A 77 -14.75 -2.19 -9.48
N TYR A 78 -15.43 -1.32 -8.74
CA TYR A 78 -16.86 -1.06 -8.94
C TYR A 78 -17.16 -0.57 -10.36
N ARG A 79 -16.42 0.42 -10.88
CA ARG A 79 -16.63 0.92 -12.26
C ARG A 79 -16.41 -0.14 -13.33
N ALA A 80 -15.36 -0.95 -13.16
CA ALA A 80 -14.94 -1.96 -14.13
C ALA A 80 -15.83 -3.21 -14.12
N THR A 81 -16.36 -3.61 -12.97
CA THR A 81 -17.11 -4.88 -12.83
C THR A 81 -18.60 -4.69 -12.61
N LYS A 82 -19.03 -3.48 -12.19
CA LYS A 82 -20.39 -3.19 -11.71
C LYS A 82 -20.83 -4.04 -10.51
N ARG A 83 -19.86 -4.58 -9.76
CA ARG A 83 -20.08 -5.42 -8.57
C ARG A 83 -19.70 -4.68 -7.30
N GLU A 84 -20.26 -5.10 -6.18
CA GLU A 84 -20.00 -4.48 -4.88
C GLU A 84 -18.51 -4.49 -4.58
N SER A 85 -17.94 -3.34 -4.21
CA SER A 85 -16.53 -3.20 -3.89
C SER A 85 -16.35 -2.32 -2.67
N LEU A 86 -15.74 -2.87 -1.62
CA LEU A 86 -15.61 -2.24 -0.31
C LEU A 86 -14.13 -2.04 0.04
N ALA A 87 -13.81 -0.93 0.69
CA ALA A 87 -12.53 -0.69 1.35
C ALA A 87 -12.80 -0.36 2.83
N PRO A 88 -13.05 -1.39 3.67
CA PRO A 88 -13.46 -1.17 5.05
C PRO A 88 -12.34 -0.59 5.90
N LYS A 89 -12.72 0.15 6.95
CA LYS A 89 -11.79 0.63 7.97
C LYS A 89 -11.55 -0.45 9.03
N ASN A 90 -10.44 -0.38 9.75
CA ASN A 90 -10.18 -1.27 10.88
C ASN A 90 -11.32 -1.20 11.90
N GLY A 91 -11.73 -2.35 12.43
CA GLY A 91 -12.88 -2.47 13.33
C GLY A 91 -14.24 -2.58 12.64
N SER A 92 -14.29 -2.57 11.31
CA SER A 92 -15.54 -2.81 10.57
C SER A 92 -15.88 -4.31 10.52
N THR A 93 -17.17 -4.64 10.64
CA THR A 93 -17.69 -5.99 10.43
C THR A 93 -18.48 -6.03 9.12
N ILE A 94 -18.11 -6.96 8.24
CA ILE A 94 -18.85 -7.22 7.00
C ILE A 94 -19.56 -8.56 7.15
N ARG A 95 -20.89 -8.55 7.08
CA ARG A 95 -21.68 -9.79 7.02
C ARG A 95 -21.67 -10.33 5.60
N LEU A 96 -21.12 -11.53 5.44
CA LEU A 96 -21.27 -12.34 4.23
C LEU A 96 -22.58 -13.14 4.39
N ARG A 97 -23.36 -13.24 3.31
CA ARG A 97 -24.58 -14.06 3.30
C ARG A 97 -24.23 -15.51 3.09
#